data_AF-A0A8X7UT26-F1
#
_entry.id   AF-A0A8X7UT26-F1
#
_cell.length_a   1.000
_cell.length_b   1.000
_cell.length_c   1.000
_cell.angle_alpha   90.00
_cell.angle_beta   90.00
_cell.angle_gamma   90.00
#
_symmetry.space_group_name_H-M   'P 1'
#
loop_
_entity.id
_entity.type
_entity.pdbx_description
1 polymer ?
#
loop_
_entity_poly.entity_id
_entity_poly.type
_entity_poly.pdbx_seq_one_letter_code
_entity_poly.pdbx_strand_id
1 'polypeptide(L)'
;MDESKLKRCSTSSTHAEASDEATDPLQKAYKRELDDLETEVDSRKKRKQEEETTEKKKKCCFGTKDAEGNNEHTIFVTGFDNSGSRDEIRSALAKHFSSCGELTRVFVHIECETGVSRGYAFINLKKRGGEIEAALSLNGSDLGGHKLLVTMATLREEYYGHVNFKGCEICFAMFAAASRRLTRWKLKTGGGKFRRLSPELEEKFRLRRKELMASRKMEKSKTKDG
;
A
#
# COMPACT_ATOMS: atom_id res chain seq x y z
N MET A 1 -41.92 -80.18 -29.39
CA MET A 1 -42.89 -79.73 -28.38
C MET A 1 -42.48 -78.32 -28.04
N ASP A 2 -43.16 -77.32 -28.58
CA ASP A 2 -43.63 -76.15 -27.84
C ASP A 2 -44.38 -75.17 -28.76
N GLU A 3 -45.55 -74.78 -28.26
CA GLU A 3 -46.28 -73.52 -28.44
C GLU A 3 -46.85 -73.12 -29.82
N SER A 4 -47.98 -73.75 -30.11
CA SER A 4 -49.31 -73.11 -30.23
C SER A 4 -49.40 -71.61 -30.53
N LYS A 5 -49.67 -71.35 -31.82
CA LYS A 5 -50.38 -70.18 -32.38
C LYS A 5 -51.58 -69.72 -31.55
N LEU A 6 -51.72 -68.41 -31.37
CA LEU A 6 -53.00 -67.72 -31.62
C LEU A 6 -52.78 -66.37 -32.35
N LYS A 7 -53.56 -66.24 -33.43
CA LYS A 7 -53.71 -65.12 -34.37
C LYS A 7 -54.47 -63.95 -33.74
N ARG A 8 -54.22 -62.71 -34.21
CA ARG A 8 -55.01 -61.97 -35.23
C ARG A 8 -54.45 -60.56 -35.41
N CYS A 9 -54.09 -60.20 -36.66
CA CYS A 9 -54.79 -59.25 -37.56
C CYS A 9 -54.53 -57.77 -37.18
N SER A 10 -54.30 -56.80 -38.06
CA SER A 10 -54.04 -56.67 -39.50
C SER A 10 -53.86 -55.16 -39.71
N THR A 11 -53.07 -54.74 -40.72
CA THR A 11 -53.15 -53.46 -41.47
C THR A 11 -52.95 -52.15 -40.67
N SER A 12 -52.30 -51.10 -41.15
CA SER A 12 -51.50 -50.78 -42.34
C SER A 12 -51.03 -49.34 -42.13
N SER A 13 -49.83 -49.02 -42.63
CA SER A 13 -49.35 -47.71 -43.10
C SER A 13 -50.15 -46.43 -42.77
N THR A 14 -49.50 -45.37 -42.31
CA THR A 14 -48.87 -44.35 -43.19
C THR A 14 -48.44 -43.12 -42.38
N HIS A 15 -47.46 -42.41 -42.96
CA HIS A 15 -47.13 -40.99 -42.78
C HIS A 15 -46.32 -40.58 -41.54
N ALA A 16 -45.07 -40.23 -41.83
CA ALA A 16 -44.34 -39.19 -41.14
C ALA A 16 -45.17 -37.89 -41.22
N GLU A 17 -45.52 -37.34 -40.06
CA GLU A 17 -45.92 -35.96 -39.92
C GLU A 17 -45.00 -35.30 -38.91
N ALA A 18 -44.30 -34.26 -39.38
CA ALA A 18 -43.66 -33.28 -38.53
C ALA A 18 -44.75 -32.63 -37.68
N SER A 19 -44.70 -32.85 -36.37
CA SER A 19 -45.52 -32.09 -35.43
C SER A 19 -44.89 -30.72 -35.24
N ASP A 20 -45.41 -29.73 -35.96
CA ASP A 20 -45.29 -28.33 -35.60
C ASP A 20 -45.92 -28.14 -34.21
N GLU A 21 -45.08 -28.15 -33.17
CA GLU A 21 -45.50 -27.96 -31.80
C GLU A 21 -45.87 -26.48 -31.60
N ALA A 22 -47.14 -26.16 -31.81
CA ALA A 22 -47.73 -24.87 -31.52
C ALA A 22 -47.63 -24.61 -30.00
N THR A 23 -46.53 -23.99 -29.56
CA THR A 23 -46.35 -23.57 -28.18
C THR A 23 -47.47 -22.61 -27.79
N ASP A 24 -48.21 -22.95 -26.73
CA ASP A 24 -49.26 -22.13 -26.12
C ASP A 24 -48.82 -20.65 -26.01
N PRO A 25 -49.62 -19.68 -26.49
CA PRO A 25 -49.29 -18.26 -26.41
C PRO A 25 -48.85 -17.80 -25.01
N LEU A 26 -49.39 -18.40 -23.96
CA LEU A 26 -49.00 -18.16 -22.57
C LEU A 26 -47.58 -18.66 -22.27
N GLN A 27 -47.20 -19.86 -22.73
CA GLN A 27 -45.84 -20.38 -22.58
C GLN A 27 -44.80 -19.57 -23.37
N LYS A 28 -45.19 -19.08 -24.55
CA LYS A 28 -44.33 -18.20 -25.37
C LYS A 28 -44.12 -16.84 -24.72
N ALA A 29 -45.15 -16.30 -24.05
CA ALA A 29 -45.04 -15.07 -23.27
C ALA A 29 -44.13 -15.27 -22.05
N TYR A 30 -44.33 -16.36 -21.30
CA TYR A 30 -43.51 -16.68 -20.12
C TYR A 30 -42.03 -16.94 -20.48
N LYS A 31 -41.77 -17.59 -21.61
CA LYS A 31 -40.40 -17.80 -22.10
C LYS A 31 -39.70 -16.49 -22.45
N ARG A 32 -40.40 -15.55 -23.10
CA ARG A 32 -39.87 -14.21 -23.39
C ARG A 32 -39.57 -13.42 -22.12
N GLU A 33 -40.46 -13.50 -21.14
CA GLU A 33 -40.28 -12.82 -19.85
C GLU A 33 -39.06 -13.37 -19.07
N LEU A 34 -38.82 -14.68 -19.16
CA LEU A 34 -37.60 -15.31 -18.65
C LEU A 34 -36.34 -14.86 -19.41
N ASP A 35 -36.39 -14.83 -20.74
CA ASP A 35 -35.27 -14.38 -21.58
C ASP A 35 -34.92 -12.88 -21.30
N ASP A 36 -35.94 -12.03 -21.10
CA ASP A 36 -35.78 -10.61 -20.75
C ASP A 36 -35.16 -10.44 -19.35
N LEU A 37 -35.54 -11.28 -18.38
CA LEU A 37 -34.94 -11.28 -17.04
C LEU A 37 -33.49 -11.78 -17.06
N GLU A 38 -33.19 -12.81 -17.85
CA GLU A 38 -31.84 -13.38 -17.97
C GLU A 38 -30.87 -12.38 -18.63
N THR A 39 -31.33 -11.67 -19.66
CA THR A 39 -30.55 -10.61 -20.31
C THR A 39 -30.29 -9.41 -19.39
N GLU A 40 -31.22 -9.03 -18.51
CA GLU A 40 -31.00 -7.98 -17.52
C GLU A 40 -29.98 -8.42 -16.43
N VAL A 41 -30.07 -9.67 -15.98
CA VAL A 41 -29.11 -10.26 -15.03
C VAL A 41 -27.70 -10.29 -15.62
N ASP A 42 -27.56 -10.71 -16.87
CA ASP A 42 -26.26 -10.77 -17.54
C ASP A 42 -25.70 -9.38 -17.86
N SER A 43 -26.56 -8.41 -18.17
CA SER A 43 -26.17 -7.00 -18.30
C SER A 43 -25.64 -6.43 -16.98
N ARG A 44 -26.25 -6.78 -15.84
CA ARG A 44 -25.77 -6.39 -14.50
C ARG A 44 -24.46 -7.08 -14.13
N LYS A 45 -24.29 -8.36 -14.48
CA LYS A 45 -23.01 -9.08 -14.29
C LYS A 45 -21.90 -8.46 -15.14
N LYS A 46 -22.19 -8.10 -16.39
CA LYS A 46 -21.23 -7.45 -17.30
C LYS A 46 -20.82 -6.06 -16.80
N ARG A 47 -21.75 -5.26 -16.27
CA ARG A 47 -21.43 -3.96 -15.63
C ARG A 47 -20.58 -4.11 -14.37
N LYS A 48 -20.87 -5.10 -13.51
CA LYS A 48 -20.03 -5.41 -12.34
C LYS A 48 -18.64 -5.89 -12.75
N GLN A 49 -18.53 -6.69 -13.80
CA GLN A 49 -17.25 -7.12 -14.37
C GLN A 49 -16.49 -6.00 -15.07
N GLU A 50 -17.15 -5.03 -15.70
CA GLU A 50 -16.51 -3.83 -16.26
C GLU A 50 -16.02 -2.87 -15.16
N GLU A 51 -16.77 -2.73 -14.06
CA GLU A 51 -16.36 -1.97 -12.87
C GLU A 51 -15.18 -2.64 -12.14
N GLU A 52 -15.19 -3.98 -12.05
CA GLU A 52 -14.07 -4.81 -11.58
C GLU A 52 -12.89 -4.87 -12.58
N THR A 53 -13.09 -4.72 -13.89
CA THR A 53 -11.96 -4.68 -14.86
C THR A 53 -11.40 -3.27 -15.07
N THR A 54 -12.08 -2.24 -14.56
CA THR A 54 -11.43 -1.02 -14.06
C THR A 54 -10.82 -1.20 -12.66
N GLU A 55 -10.46 -2.43 -12.27
CA GLU A 55 -9.36 -2.71 -11.34
C GLU A 55 -8.11 -2.00 -11.88
N LYS A 56 -7.92 -0.75 -11.45
CA LYS A 56 -6.61 -0.09 -11.43
C LYS A 56 -5.64 -1.07 -10.82
N LYS A 57 -4.82 -1.70 -11.66
CA LYS A 57 -3.70 -2.59 -11.32
C LYS A 57 -3.12 -2.16 -9.97
N LYS A 58 -3.43 -2.91 -8.89
CA LYS A 58 -3.18 -2.50 -7.50
C LYS A 58 -1.70 -2.13 -7.36
N LYS A 59 -1.41 -0.83 -7.17
CA LYS A 59 -0.05 -0.30 -7.19
C LYS A 59 0.59 -0.54 -5.83
N CYS A 60 1.62 -1.38 -5.77
CA CYS A 60 2.38 -1.57 -4.53
C CYS A 60 3.01 -0.22 -4.09
N CYS A 61 2.80 0.14 -2.82
CA CYS A 61 3.42 1.32 -2.22
C CYS A 61 4.95 1.27 -2.36
N PHE A 62 5.54 0.10 -2.09
CA PHE A 62 6.98 -0.13 -2.14
C PHE A 62 7.48 -0.61 -3.51
N GLY A 63 6.62 -0.70 -4.53
CA GLY A 63 6.98 -1.17 -5.87
C GLY A 63 7.77 -0.14 -6.70
N THR A 64 8.34 0.89 -6.07
CA THR A 64 9.12 1.93 -6.75
C THR A 64 10.53 1.96 -6.22
N LYS A 65 11.46 2.37 -7.07
CA LYS A 65 12.84 2.71 -6.66
C LYS A 65 12.90 3.75 -5.55
N ASP A 66 11.91 4.65 -5.49
CA ASP A 66 11.80 5.64 -4.42
C ASP A 66 11.32 5.05 -3.09
N ALA A 67 10.94 3.78 -3.00
CA ALA A 67 10.51 3.19 -1.74
C ALA A 67 11.67 3.03 -0.74
N GLU A 68 12.88 2.83 -1.26
CA GLU A 68 14.09 2.63 -0.48
C GLU A 68 14.93 3.91 -0.37
N GLY A 69 15.86 3.96 0.59
CA GLY A 69 16.84 5.06 0.68
C GLY A 69 16.57 6.11 1.75
N ASN A 70 15.65 5.87 2.68
CA ASN A 70 15.54 6.67 3.90
C ASN A 70 16.89 6.69 4.66
N ASN A 71 17.29 7.87 5.14
CA ASN A 71 18.51 8.09 5.91
C ASN A 71 18.29 9.13 7.02
N GLU A 72 19.34 9.46 7.77
CA GLU A 72 19.27 10.39 8.91
C GLU A 72 18.92 11.84 8.57
N HIS A 73 19.02 12.21 7.28
CA HIS A 73 18.72 13.52 6.71
C HIS A 73 17.39 13.54 5.96
N THR A 74 16.64 12.44 5.95
CA THR A 74 15.33 12.38 5.29
C THR A 74 14.37 13.36 5.97
N ILE A 75 13.70 14.17 5.15
CA ILE A 75 12.64 15.09 5.53
C ILE A 75 11.30 14.35 5.45
N PHE A 76 10.46 14.54 6.46
CA PHE A 76 9.07 14.09 6.49
C PHE A 76 8.15 15.27 6.23
N VAL A 77 7.24 15.10 5.28
CA VAL A 77 6.26 16.12 4.87
C VAL A 77 4.86 15.54 5.00
N THR A 78 3.95 16.31 5.61
CA THR A 78 2.51 16.03 5.63
C THR A 78 1.72 17.33 5.48
N GLY A 79 0.39 17.26 5.41
CA GLY A 79 -0.48 18.43 5.25
C GLY A 79 -0.59 18.94 3.82
N PHE A 80 -0.20 18.15 2.82
CA PHE A 80 -0.50 18.44 1.40
C PHE A 80 -1.84 17.82 0.98
N ASP A 81 -2.40 18.28 -0.14
CA ASP A 81 -3.59 17.65 -0.74
C ASP A 81 -3.32 16.20 -1.14
N ASN A 82 -4.06 15.27 -0.53
CA ASN A 82 -3.92 13.83 -0.75
C ASN A 82 -4.93 13.26 -1.76
N SER A 83 -5.77 14.10 -2.37
CA SER A 83 -6.78 13.69 -3.35
C SER A 83 -6.19 13.33 -4.71
N GLY A 84 -5.03 13.90 -5.05
CA GLY A 84 -4.31 13.64 -6.30
C GLY A 84 -3.69 12.24 -6.37
N SER A 85 -3.29 11.85 -7.58
CA SER A 85 -2.52 10.63 -7.79
C SER A 85 -1.14 10.72 -7.15
N ARG A 86 -0.54 9.56 -6.84
CA ARG A 86 0.81 9.49 -6.24
C ARG A 86 1.85 10.29 -7.03
N ASP A 87 1.76 10.25 -8.35
CA ASP A 87 2.77 10.84 -9.24
C ASP A 87 2.56 12.37 -9.39
N GLU A 88 1.31 12.84 -9.33
CA GLU A 88 0.98 14.28 -9.21
C GLU A 88 1.47 14.87 -7.89
N ILE A 89 1.16 14.21 -6.76
CA ILE A 89 1.62 14.64 -5.43
C ILE A 89 3.15 14.66 -5.37
N ARG A 90 3.81 13.61 -5.89
CA ARG A 90 5.28 13.55 -5.99
C ARG A 90 5.82 14.74 -6.77
N SER A 91 5.20 15.06 -7.91
CA SER A 91 5.65 16.15 -8.78
C SER A 91 5.44 17.52 -8.13
N ALA A 92 4.32 17.72 -7.43
CA ALA A 92 4.04 18.94 -6.69
C ALA A 92 5.06 19.16 -5.56
N LEU A 93 5.33 18.12 -4.76
CA LEU A 93 6.36 18.16 -3.72
C LEU A 93 7.76 18.40 -4.31
N ALA A 94 8.13 17.70 -5.39
CA ALA A 94 9.43 17.90 -6.02
C ALA A 94 9.62 19.35 -6.51
N LYS A 95 8.58 19.94 -7.11
CA LYS A 95 8.63 21.36 -7.53
C LYS A 95 8.76 22.29 -6.32
N HIS A 96 7.98 22.06 -5.26
CA HIS A 96 7.99 22.90 -4.06
C HIS A 96 9.34 22.91 -3.34
N PHE A 97 9.99 21.75 -3.22
CA PHE A 97 11.27 21.59 -2.53
C PHE A 97 12.49 21.81 -3.45
N SER A 98 12.28 22.11 -4.74
CA SER A 98 13.39 22.29 -5.70
C SER A 98 14.26 23.50 -5.39
N SER A 99 13.71 24.52 -4.72
CA SER A 99 14.45 25.70 -4.27
C SER A 99 15.37 25.42 -3.08
N CYS A 100 15.14 24.35 -2.32
CA CYS A 100 15.96 23.98 -1.17
C CYS A 100 17.26 23.27 -1.55
N GLY A 101 17.30 22.65 -2.74
CA GLY A 101 18.47 21.92 -3.22
C GLY A 101 18.15 20.82 -4.23
N GLU A 102 19.18 20.08 -4.63
CA GLU A 102 19.07 18.96 -5.57
C GLU A 102 18.32 17.78 -4.90
N LEU A 103 17.08 17.54 -5.31
CA LEU A 103 16.28 16.41 -4.85
C LEU A 103 16.83 15.08 -5.39
N THR A 104 17.12 14.14 -4.51
CA THR A 104 17.56 12.79 -4.89
C THR A 104 16.41 11.79 -4.85
N ARG A 105 15.40 12.03 -4.02
CA ARG A 105 14.28 11.10 -3.82
C ARG A 105 13.05 11.82 -3.27
N VAL A 106 11.87 11.45 -3.78
CA VAL A 106 10.57 11.88 -3.25
C VAL A 106 9.62 10.68 -3.18
N PHE A 107 9.40 10.15 -1.98
CA PHE A 107 8.56 8.98 -1.79
C PHE A 107 7.23 9.35 -1.15
N VAL A 108 6.13 9.20 -1.89
CA VAL A 108 4.77 9.42 -1.41
C VAL A 108 4.18 8.08 -0.99
N HIS A 109 3.82 7.96 0.29
CA HIS A 109 3.27 6.70 0.80
C HIS A 109 1.79 6.58 0.42
N ILE A 110 1.41 5.44 -0.16
CA ILE A 110 0.04 5.15 -0.57
C ILE A 110 -0.51 3.91 0.11
N GLU A 111 -1.83 3.77 0.14
CA GLU A 111 -2.51 2.51 0.44
C GLU A 111 -2.55 1.64 -0.81
N CYS A 112 -2.20 0.35 -0.71
CA CYS A 112 -2.05 -0.50 -1.90
C CYS A 112 -3.38 -0.89 -2.53
N GLU A 113 -4.43 -1.04 -1.70
CA GLU A 113 -5.76 -1.43 -2.15
C GLU A 113 -6.43 -0.32 -2.98
N THR A 114 -6.39 0.91 -2.48
CA THR A 114 -7.08 2.05 -3.11
C THR A 114 -6.17 2.91 -3.99
N GLY A 115 -4.85 2.81 -3.81
CA GLY A 115 -3.87 3.69 -4.46
C GLY A 115 -3.83 5.11 -3.91
N VAL A 116 -4.65 5.42 -2.91
CA VAL A 116 -4.79 6.77 -2.32
C VAL A 116 -3.58 7.07 -1.42
N SER A 117 -3.14 8.33 -1.44
CA SER A 117 -2.06 8.80 -0.57
C SER A 117 -2.48 8.76 0.90
N ARG A 118 -1.56 8.27 1.75
CA ARG A 118 -1.74 8.28 3.21
C ARG A 118 -1.46 9.66 3.84
N GLY A 119 -1.24 10.69 3.00
CA GLY A 119 -1.10 12.07 3.44
C GLY A 119 0.29 12.44 3.96
N TYR A 120 1.31 11.60 3.71
CA TYR A 120 2.69 11.93 4.04
C TYR A 120 3.67 11.42 2.99
N ALA A 121 4.83 12.08 2.95
CA ALA A 121 5.91 11.79 2.02
C ALA A 121 7.28 11.93 2.70
N PHE A 122 8.27 11.27 2.12
CA PHE A 122 9.67 11.36 2.50
C PHE A 122 10.48 11.99 1.37
N ILE A 123 11.33 12.95 1.72
CA ILE A 123 12.15 13.67 0.75
C ILE A 123 13.62 13.56 1.17
N ASN A 124 14.48 13.21 0.21
CA ASN A 124 15.92 13.30 0.37
C ASN A 124 16.50 14.34 -0.56
N LEU A 125 17.36 15.19 0.00
CA LEU A 125 18.15 16.17 -0.72
C LEU A 125 19.60 15.68 -0.79
N LYS A 126 20.30 16.07 -1.86
CA LYS A 126 21.73 15.82 -1.96
C LYS A 126 22.44 16.69 -0.93
N LYS A 127 23.27 16.05 -0.09
CA LYS A 127 23.99 16.73 0.98
C LYS A 127 25.15 17.56 0.39
N ARG A 128 24.97 18.87 0.25
CA ARG A 128 26.08 19.82 -0.03
C ARG A 128 26.21 20.91 1.04
N GLY A 129 25.24 21.05 1.94
CA GLY A 129 25.23 21.92 3.11
C GLY A 129 24.04 22.88 3.10
N GLY A 130 23.26 22.95 4.19
CA GLY A 130 22.15 23.89 4.36
C GLY A 130 20.82 23.49 3.72
N GLU A 131 20.77 22.43 2.90
CA GLU A 131 19.52 22.04 2.21
C GLU A 131 18.47 21.47 3.18
N ILE A 132 18.93 20.82 4.26
CA ILE A 132 18.05 20.26 5.29
C ILE A 132 17.38 21.42 6.04
N GLU A 133 18.15 22.42 6.44
CA GLU A 133 17.67 23.62 7.12
C GLU A 133 16.73 24.41 6.21
N ALA A 134 17.06 24.55 4.93
CA ALA A 134 16.20 25.17 3.93
C ALA A 134 14.87 24.41 3.78
N ALA A 135 14.90 23.08 3.70
CA ALA A 135 13.69 22.27 3.63
C ALA A 135 12.83 22.39 4.91
N LEU A 136 13.46 22.39 6.08
CA LEU A 136 12.76 22.59 7.36
C LEU A 136 12.16 24.00 7.47
N SER A 137 12.77 25.01 6.84
CA SER A 137 12.22 26.37 6.79
C SER A 137 10.91 26.47 6.01
N LEU A 138 10.62 25.50 5.12
CA LEU A 138 9.34 25.39 4.43
C LEU A 138 8.21 24.84 5.32
N ASN A 139 8.47 24.54 6.59
CA ASN A 139 7.42 24.19 7.54
C ASN A 139 6.40 25.34 7.67
N GLY A 140 5.14 25.07 7.41
CA GLY A 140 4.04 26.05 7.38
C GLY A 140 3.86 26.78 6.05
N SER A 141 4.65 26.46 5.02
CA SER A 141 4.45 26.99 3.67
C SER A 141 3.19 26.40 3.02
N ASP A 142 2.58 27.16 2.11
CA ASP A 142 1.41 26.72 1.35
C ASP A 142 1.82 25.92 0.10
N LEU A 143 1.14 24.79 -0.13
CA LEU A 143 1.18 24.03 -1.36
C LEU A 143 -0.26 23.71 -1.78
N GLY A 144 -0.73 24.34 -2.86
CA GLY A 144 -2.09 24.13 -3.37
C GLY A 144 -3.19 24.54 -2.38
N GLY A 145 -2.94 25.55 -1.54
CA GLY A 145 -3.89 25.98 -0.50
C GLY A 145 -3.83 25.16 0.80
N HIS A 146 -2.91 24.21 0.90
CA HIS A 146 -2.71 23.42 2.11
C HIS A 146 -1.37 23.76 2.78
N LYS A 147 -1.39 23.92 4.11
CA LYS A 147 -0.21 24.20 4.92
C LYS A 147 0.59 22.94 5.17
N LEU A 148 1.84 22.93 4.69
CA LEU A 148 2.74 21.81 4.90
C LEU A 148 3.26 21.76 6.33
N LEU A 149 3.34 20.56 6.91
CA LEU A 149 4.11 20.27 8.10
C LEU A 149 5.38 19.53 7.68
N VAL A 150 6.54 20.16 7.91
CA VAL A 150 7.85 19.67 7.50
C VAL A 150 8.71 19.44 8.73
N THR A 151 9.18 18.20 8.91
CA THR A 151 9.98 17.79 10.09
C THR A 151 11.07 16.80 9.70
N MET A 152 12.03 16.56 10.60
CA MET A 152 12.99 15.47 10.43
C MET A 152 12.28 14.12 10.53
N ALA A 153 12.44 13.26 9.52
CA ALA A 153 11.73 11.98 9.48
C ALA A 153 12.12 11.06 10.65
N THR A 154 13.36 11.15 11.16
CA THR A 154 13.81 10.40 12.35
C THR A 154 13.02 10.66 13.63
N LEU A 155 12.21 11.72 13.65
CA LEU A 155 11.35 12.09 14.79
C LEU A 155 9.93 11.53 14.67
N ARG A 156 9.62 10.84 13.57
CA ARG A 156 8.29 10.36 13.21
C ARG A 156 8.24 8.84 13.32
N GLU A 157 7.15 8.30 13.84
CA GLU A 157 6.98 6.84 13.94
C GLU A 157 6.95 6.21 12.54
N GLU A 158 6.35 6.92 11.59
CA GLU A 158 6.18 6.54 10.18
C GLU A 158 7.50 6.26 9.47
N TYR A 159 8.61 6.83 9.95
CA TYR A 159 9.94 6.55 9.42
C TYR A 159 10.44 5.15 9.80
N TYR A 160 10.05 4.64 10.98
CA TYR A 160 10.49 3.35 11.47
C TYR A 160 9.50 2.23 11.16
N GLY A 161 8.20 2.54 11.07
CA GLY A 161 7.20 1.61 10.55
C GLY A 161 5.82 2.20 10.39
N HIS A 162 5.00 1.51 9.61
CA HIS A 162 3.66 1.94 9.23
C HIS A 162 2.64 1.18 10.05
N VAL A 163 1.92 1.86 10.95
CA VAL A 163 0.79 1.25 11.66
C VAL A 163 -0.43 1.19 10.75
N ASN A 164 -1.29 0.19 10.96
CA ASN A 164 -2.55 0.04 10.24
C ASN A 164 -2.38 0.06 8.71
N PHE A 165 -1.41 -0.70 8.19
CA PHE A 165 -1.16 -0.85 6.75
C PHE A 165 -1.40 -2.30 6.37
N LYS A 166 -2.48 -2.57 5.63
CA LYS A 166 -2.76 -3.92 5.11
C LYS A 166 -1.75 -4.27 4.02
N GLY A 167 -1.51 -3.33 3.09
CA GLY A 167 -0.50 -3.46 2.04
C GLY A 167 -0.71 -4.69 1.16
N CYS A 168 0.26 -4.96 0.27
CA CYS A 168 0.39 -6.25 -0.42
C CYS A 168 1.46 -7.14 0.25
N GLU A 169 1.75 -8.32 -0.30
CA GLU A 169 2.75 -9.23 0.28
C GLU A 169 4.15 -8.58 0.42
N ILE A 170 4.57 -7.80 -0.57
CA ILE A 170 5.84 -7.03 -0.53
C ILE A 170 5.82 -6.05 0.65
N CYS A 171 4.68 -5.40 0.87
CA CYS A 171 4.47 -4.46 1.96
C CYS A 171 4.52 -5.15 3.33
N PHE A 172 3.98 -6.36 3.43
CA PHE A 172 3.99 -7.14 4.67
C PHE A 172 5.41 -7.53 5.09
N ALA A 173 6.23 -7.99 4.14
CA ALA A 173 7.65 -8.26 4.39
C ALA A 173 8.39 -7.02 4.91
N MET A 174 8.11 -5.87 4.31
CA MET A 174 8.65 -4.58 4.77
C MET A 174 8.14 -4.18 6.15
N PHE A 175 6.86 -4.41 6.44
CA PHE A 175 6.26 -4.15 7.73
C PHE A 175 6.89 -4.98 8.85
N ALA A 176 7.22 -6.25 8.63
CA ALA A 176 7.86 -7.09 9.65
C ALA A 176 9.28 -6.57 10.02
N ALA A 177 10.05 -6.13 9.03
CA ALA A 177 11.34 -5.49 9.26
C ALA A 177 11.17 -4.12 9.96
N ALA A 178 10.18 -3.34 9.52
CA ALA A 178 9.86 -2.03 10.07
C ALA A 178 9.38 -2.11 11.52
N SER A 179 8.53 -3.08 11.88
CA SER A 179 8.04 -3.31 13.24
C SER A 179 9.19 -3.49 14.24
N ARG A 180 10.21 -4.26 13.87
CA ARG A 180 11.42 -4.42 14.70
C ARG A 180 12.18 -3.10 14.88
N ARG A 181 12.29 -2.28 13.81
CA ARG A 181 12.90 -0.94 13.89
C ARG A 181 12.09 -0.01 14.79
N LEU A 182 10.77 0.00 14.65
CA LEU A 182 9.87 0.82 15.45
C LEU A 182 9.93 0.44 16.94
N THR A 183 9.86 -0.85 17.28
CA THR A 183 10.00 -1.31 18.67
C THR A 183 11.33 -0.87 19.27
N ARG A 184 12.44 -1.05 18.53
CA ARG A 184 13.77 -0.60 18.97
C ARG A 184 13.81 0.92 19.17
N TRP A 185 13.22 1.69 18.26
CA TRP A 185 13.17 3.15 18.37
C TRP A 185 12.32 3.60 19.56
N LYS A 186 11.15 3.00 19.79
CA LYS A 186 10.29 3.28 20.95
C LYS A 186 11.03 3.04 22.27
N LEU A 187 11.75 1.91 22.38
CA LEU A 187 12.59 1.62 23.54
C LEU A 187 13.72 2.65 23.73
N LYS A 188 14.36 3.09 22.65
CA LYS A 188 15.49 4.03 22.71
C LYS A 188 15.05 5.47 23.03
N THR A 189 13.91 5.91 22.50
CA THR A 189 13.49 7.33 22.50
C THR A 189 12.23 7.60 23.34
N GLY A 190 11.64 6.58 23.96
CA GLY A 190 10.35 6.70 24.63
C GLY A 190 9.20 7.04 23.66
N GLY A 191 9.32 6.65 22.39
CA GLY A 191 8.36 7.01 21.34
C GLY A 191 8.48 8.48 20.90
N GLY A 192 9.70 9.00 20.79
CA GLY A 192 9.95 10.40 20.45
C GLY A 192 9.74 11.40 21.61
N LYS A 193 9.42 10.90 22.81
CA LYS A 193 9.27 11.72 24.03
C LYS A 193 10.60 12.19 24.61
N PHE A 194 11.70 11.49 24.33
CA PHE A 194 13.05 12.00 24.56
C PHE A 194 13.49 12.82 23.34
N ARG A 195 13.60 14.14 23.49
CA ARG A 195 14.31 14.98 22.51
C ARG A 195 15.77 14.54 22.46
N ARG A 196 16.40 14.64 21.26
CA ARG A 196 17.83 14.40 21.11
C ARG A 196 18.57 15.14 22.23
N LEU A 197 19.44 14.42 22.92
CA LEU A 197 20.38 15.00 23.86
C LEU A 197 21.10 16.16 23.16
N SER A 198 21.36 17.27 23.85
CA SER A 198 22.20 18.31 23.26
C SER A 198 23.53 17.67 22.81
N PRO A 199 24.19 18.20 21.77
CA PRO A 199 25.46 17.65 21.30
C PRO A 199 26.48 17.43 22.44
N GLU A 200 26.49 18.32 23.44
CA GLU A 200 27.30 18.21 24.65
C GLU A 200 26.92 17.01 25.54
N LEU A 201 25.63 16.80 25.76
CA LEU A 201 25.11 15.67 26.53
C LEU A 201 25.35 14.35 25.80
N GLU A 202 25.21 14.34 24.46
CA GLU A 202 25.48 13.16 23.62
C GLU A 202 26.96 12.77 23.67
N GLU A 203 27.88 13.75 23.61
CA GLU A 203 29.32 13.52 23.77
C GLU A 203 29.68 13.03 25.19
N LYS A 204 29.05 13.61 26.23
CA LYS A 204 29.21 13.14 27.63
C LYS A 204 28.79 11.68 27.79
N PHE A 205 27.65 11.28 27.20
CA PHE A 205 27.21 9.88 27.24
C PHE A 205 28.11 8.95 26.44
N ARG A 206 28.66 9.42 25.30
CA ARG A 206 29.62 8.67 24.48
C ARG A 206 30.92 8.41 25.23
N LEU A 207 31.49 9.42 25.89
CA LEU A 207 32.69 9.30 26.72
C LEU A 207 32.46 8.34 27.89
N ARG A 208 31.39 8.53 28.65
CA ARG A 208 31.01 7.63 29.75
C ARG A 208 30.87 6.17 29.30
N ARG A 209 30.28 5.93 28.12
CA ARG A 209 30.16 4.58 27.57
C ARG A 209 31.53 4.01 27.20
N LYS A 210 32.45 4.80 26.64
CA LYS A 210 33.82 4.35 26.36
C LYS A 210 34.56 3.98 27.64
N GLU A 211 34.44 4.79 28.68
CA GLU A 211 35.02 4.52 30.00
C GLU A 211 34.47 3.21 30.58
N LEU A 212 33.15 3.02 30.59
CA LEU A 212 32.51 1.78 31.07
C LEU A 212 32.96 0.55 30.28
N MET A 213 33.11 0.67 28.96
CA MET A 213 33.58 -0.44 28.12
C MET A 213 35.07 -0.74 28.37
N ALA A 214 35.90 0.27 28.60
CA ALA A 214 37.30 0.11 28.98
C ALA A 214 37.43 -0.56 30.35
N SER A 215 36.68 -0.10 31.36
CA SER A 215 36.67 -0.70 32.69
C SER A 215 36.23 -2.16 32.66
N ARG A 216 35.15 -2.49 31.94
CA ARG A 216 34.71 -3.89 31.74
C ARG A 216 35.77 -4.76 31.04
N LYS A 217 36.54 -4.19 30.11
CA LYS A 217 37.61 -4.91 29.41
C LYS A 217 38.77 -5.20 30.37
N MET A 218 39.13 -4.25 31.22
CA MET A 218 40.16 -4.38 32.27
C MET A 218 39.76 -5.38 33.37
N GLU A 219 38.47 -5.42 33.74
CA GLU A 219 37.95 -6.43 34.67
C GLU A 219 38.01 -7.83 34.08
N LYS A 220 37.62 -7.99 32.80
CA LYS A 220 37.67 -9.28 32.10
C LYS A 220 39.09 -9.83 31.89
N SER A 221 40.10 -8.96 31.75
CA SER A 221 41.50 -9.40 31.69
C SER A 221 41.99 -9.87 33.06
N LYS A 222 41.62 -9.20 34.15
CA LYS A 222 42.01 -9.60 35.51
C LYS A 222 41.44 -10.96 35.93
N THR A 223 40.28 -11.35 35.41
CA THR A 223 39.66 -12.67 35.68
C THR A 223 40.24 -13.82 34.86
N LYS A 224 41.16 -13.57 33.91
CA LYS A 224 41.77 -14.62 33.06
C LYS A 224 43.18 -15.01 33.49
N ASP A 225 43.83 -14.21 34.32
CA ASP A 225 45.21 -14.42 34.79
C ASP A 225 45.27 -14.94 36.25
N GLY A 226 44.16 -15.47 36.79
CA GLY A 226 44.03 -15.99 38.15
C GLY A 226 43.56 -17.43 38.20
#